data_AF-A0A6G3WTV1-F1
#
_entry.id   AF-A0A6G3WTV1-F1
#
_cell.length_a   1.000
_cell.length_b   1.000
_cell.length_c   1.000
_cell.angle_alpha   90.00
_cell.angle_beta   90.00
_cell.angle_gamma   90.00
#
_symmetry.space_group_name_H-M   'P 1'
#
loop_
_entity.id
_entity.type
_entity.pdbx_description
1 polymer ?
#
loop_
_entity_poly.entity_id
_entity_poly.type
_entity_poly.pdbx_seq_one_letter_code
_entity_poly.pdbx_strand_id
1 'polypeptide(L)' 'DNFEWAYGYDKRFGLVHVDYATQRRTVKSSGRRYAELVREHTERRGRAAV' A
#
# COMPACT_ATOMS: atom_id res chain seq x y z
N ASP A 1 5.80 -3.37 4.56
CA ASP A 1 6.43 -4.59 5.09
C ASP A 1 6.74 -4.35 6.55
N ASN A 2 6.55 -5.35 7.41
CA ASN A 2 6.74 -5.26 8.86
C ASN A 2 7.22 -6.61 9.41
N PHE A 3 7.28 -6.78 10.73
CA PHE A 3 7.57 -8.06 11.39
C PHE A 3 6.31 -8.94 11.47
N GLU A 4 6.35 -10.11 10.85
CA GLU A 4 5.23 -11.04 10.69
C GLU A 4 5.38 -12.27 11.62
N TRP A 5 5.54 -12.01 12.93
CA TRP A 5 5.50 -13.02 13.99
C TRP A 5 6.45 -14.20 13.78
N ALA A 6 5.92 -15.42 13.72
CA ALA A 6 6.68 -16.65 13.51
C ALA A 6 7.49 -16.64 12.21
N TYR A 7 7.11 -15.81 11.24
CA TYR A 7 7.82 -15.67 9.96
C TYR A 7 8.90 -14.58 9.98
N GLY A 8 9.08 -13.86 11.08
CA GLY A 8 10.03 -12.76 11.15
C GLY A 8 9.79 -11.74 10.04
N TYR A 9 10.84 -11.43 9.28
CA TYR A 9 10.80 -10.46 8.18
C TYR A 9 10.75 -11.11 6.78
N ASP A 10 10.56 -12.43 6.71
CA ASP A 10 10.60 -13.19 5.45
C ASP A 10 9.34 -12.96 4.60
N LYS A 11 8.22 -12.61 5.23
CA LYS A 11 6.96 -12.29 4.55
C LYS A 11 6.76 -10.79 4.46
N ARG A 12 6.27 -10.34 3.30
CA ARG A 12 6.20 -8.92 2.92
C ARG A 12 4.80 -8.52 2.46
N PHE A 13 3.88 -8.37 3.41
CA PHE A 13 2.46 -8.11 3.12
C PHE A 13 2.10 -6.65 2.83
N GLY A 14 2.99 -5.68 3.11
CA GLY A 14 2.63 -4.27 3.01
C GLY A 14 2.50 -3.77 1.56
N LEU A 15 1.67 -2.75 1.35
CA LEU A 15 1.59 -1.98 0.09
C LEU A 15 2.86 -1.16 -0.20
N VAL A 16 3.67 -0.93 0.83
CA VAL A 16 4.95 -0.23 0.77
C VAL A 16 6.05 -1.20 1.18
N HIS A 17 7.05 -1.34 0.32
CA HIS A 17 8.28 -2.05 0.65
C HIS A 17 9.13 -1.20 1.58
N VAL A 18 9.70 -1.83 2.61
CA VAL A 18 10.64 -1.21 3.54
C VAL A 18 11.95 -1.97 3.43
N ASP A 19 13.02 -1.26 3.07
CA ASP A 19 14.38 -1.76 3.23
C ASP A 19 14.74 -1.63 4.71
N TYR A 20 14.92 -2.75 5.42
CA TYR A 20 15.15 -2.72 6.87
C TYR A 20 16.53 -2.20 7.26
N ALA A 21 17.53 -2.29 6.38
CA ALA A 21 18.87 -1.80 6.67
C ALA A 21 18.91 -0.25 6.61
N THR A 22 18.22 0.33 5.63
CA THR A 22 18.28 1.78 5.36
C THR A 22 17.03 2.54 5.79
N GLN A 23 15.96 1.82 6.17
CA GLN A 23 14.63 2.35 6.42
C GLN A 23 14.01 3.08 5.22
N ARG A 24 14.55 2.90 4.01
CA ARG A 24 13.98 3.48 2.79
C ARG A 24 12.65 2.83 2.49
N ARG A 25 11.63 3.66 2.20
CA ARG A 25 10.29 3.21 1.81
C ARG A 25 10.10 3.36 0.31
N THR A 26 9.60 2.32 -0.33
CA THR A 26 9.25 2.32 -1.76
C THR A 26 7.83 1.81 -1.94
N VAL A 27 6.95 2.62 -2.54
CA VAL A 27 5.57 2.21 -2.80
C VAL A 27 5.58 1.09 -3.85
N LYS A 28 4.93 -0.04 -3.55
CA LYS A 28 4.80 -1.17 -4.50
C LYS A 28 3.76 -0.83 -5.58
N SER A 29 3.73 -1.61 -6.65
CA SER A 29 2.67 -1.51 -7.66
C SER A 29 1.28 -1.67 -7.04
N SER A 30 1.11 -2.58 -6.07
CA SER A 30 -0.13 -2.75 -5.32
C SER A 30 -0.53 -1.48 -4.56
N GLY A 31 0.41 -0.77 -3.94
CA GLY A 31 0.14 0.51 -3.26
C GLY A 31 -0.32 1.60 -4.22
N ARG A 32 0.32 1.71 -5.40
CA ARG A 32 -0.13 2.66 -6.45
C ARG A 32 -1.52 2.31 -6.97
N ARG A 33 -1.78 1.03 -7.26
CA ARG A 33 -3.10 0.58 -7.71
C ARG A 33 -4.18 0.83 -6.67
N TYR A 34 -3.88 0.61 -5.40
CA TYR A 34 -4.82 0.89 -4.32
C TYR A 34 -5.16 2.40 -4.22
N ALA A 35 -4.17 3.27 -4.38
CA ALA A 35 -4.39 4.72 -4.42
C ALA A 35 -5.30 5.14 -5.60
N GLU A 36 -5.09 4.57 -6.79
CA GLU A 36 -5.96 4.79 -7.95
C GLU A 36 -7.40 4.36 -7.68
N LEU A 37 -7.59 3.15 -7.12
CA LEU A 37 -8.93 2.64 -6.79
C LEU A 37 -9.67 3.55 -5.82
N VAL A 38 -8.98 4.07 -4.80
CA VAL A 38 -9.56 5.02 -3.84
C VAL A 38 -9.93 6.33 -4.55
N ARG A 39 -9.08 6.86 -5.42
CA ARG A 39 -9.36 8.07 -6.20
C ARG A 39 -10.59 7.89 -7.08
N GLU A 40 -10.66 6.81 -7.86
CA GLU A 40 -11.80 6.47 -8.71
C GLU A 40 -13.10 6.33 -7.90
N HIS A 41 -13.02 5.75 -6.69
CA HIS A 41 -14.16 5.63 -5.80
C HIS A 41 -14.68 7.00 -5.32
N THR A 42 -13.78 7.87 -4.87
CA THR A 42 -14.12 9.21 -4.41
C THR A 42 -14.74 10.05 -5.52
N GLU A 43 -14.16 10.03 -6.73
CA GLU A 43 -14.70 10.75 -7.88
C GLU A 43 -16.11 10.26 -8.26
N ARG A 44 -16.34 8.94 -8.24
CA ARG A 44 -17.66 8.35 -8.50
C ARG A 44 -18.68 8.78 -7.45
N ARG A 45 -18.29 8.86 -6.18
CA ARG A 45 -19.17 9.38 -5.11
C ARG A 45 -19.50 10.86 -5.30
N GLY A 46 -18.53 11.68 -5.70
CA GLY A 46 -18.75 13.09 -6.02
C GLY A 46 -19.74 13.27 -7.18
N ARG A 47 -19.60 12.50 -8.26
CA ARG A 47 -20.51 12.55 -9.42
C ARG A 47 -21.94 12.10 -9.13
N ALA A 48 -22.15 11.21 -8.16
CA ALA A 48 -23.48 10.76 -7.76
C ALA A 48 -24.19 11.72 -6.80
N ALA A 49 -23.47 12.70 -6.25
CA ALA A 49 -23.99 13.70 -5.32
C ALA A 49 -24.31 15.06 -5.99
N VAL A 50 -24.11 15.16 -7.31
CA VAL A 50 -24.41 16.34 -8.14
C VAL A 50 -25.65 16.08 -8.98
#